data_AF-A0A091GND9-F1
#
_entry.id   AF-A0A091GND9-F1
#
_cell.length_a   1.000
_cell.length_b   1.000
_cell.length_c   1.000
_cell.angle_alpha   90.00
_cell.angle_beta   90.00
_cell.angle_gamma   90.00
#
_symmetry.space_group_name_H-M   'P 1'
#
loop_
_entity.id
_entity.type
_entity.pdbx_description
1 polymer ?
#
loop_
_entity_poly.entity_id
_entity_poly.type
_entity_poly.pdbx_seq_one_letter_code
_entity_poly.pdbx_strand_id
1 'polypeptide(L)'
;SEPEGISLKRVAVVEDFFDIIYSMHVESSSEPGKAPKHAGQKKTYRAIAETYAFLPREAVTRFLMSCTECQKRMHFNSNGLEPKESEPPSSLVSGIIDYNMPLTSTYLKQMKLRVMNSQEQ
;
A
#
# COMPACT_ATOMS: atom_id res chain seq x y z
N SER A 1 -8.77 46.41 13.71
CA SER A 1 -8.84 45.03 13.19
C SER A 1 -7.40 44.56 13.09
N GLU A 2 -6.95 43.74 14.03
CA GLU A 2 -5.60 43.14 13.97
C GLU A 2 -5.50 42.37 12.65
N PRO A 3 -4.38 42.46 11.90
CA PRO A 3 -4.19 41.61 10.74
C PRO A 3 -4.18 40.16 11.22
N GLU A 4 -5.08 39.32 10.70
CA GLU A 4 -5.08 37.88 10.97
C GLU A 4 -3.65 37.37 10.73
N GLY A 5 -2.97 37.06 11.84
CA GLY A 5 -1.55 36.80 11.86
C GLY A 5 -1.25 35.68 10.88
N ILE A 6 -0.36 35.95 9.93
CA ILE A 6 0.16 34.95 8.99
C ILE A 6 0.84 33.89 9.86
N SER A 7 0.14 32.79 10.16
CA SER A 7 0.68 31.73 10.99
C SER A 7 1.81 31.06 10.21
N LEU A 8 3.05 31.39 10.56
CA LEU A 8 4.22 30.82 9.93
C LEU A 8 4.31 29.33 10.28
N LYS A 9 4.44 28.47 9.26
CA LYS A 9 4.65 27.04 9.45
C LYS A 9 6.06 26.77 9.94
N ARG A 10 6.22 25.73 10.76
CA ARG A 10 7.53 25.38 11.36
C ARG A 10 8.42 24.65 10.36
N VAL A 11 9.74 24.77 10.49
CA VAL A 11 10.69 23.92 9.75
C VAL A 11 10.99 22.70 10.62
N ALA A 12 10.83 21.50 10.09
CA ALA A 12 11.17 20.29 10.81
C ALA A 12 12.69 20.13 10.88
N VAL A 13 13.20 19.75 12.06
CA VAL A 13 14.60 19.38 12.25
C VAL A 13 14.75 17.89 11.97
N VAL A 14 15.89 17.45 11.43
CA VAL A 14 16.09 16.09 10.94
C VAL A 14 15.95 15.03 12.04
N GLU A 15 16.36 15.35 13.25
CA GLU A 15 16.27 14.51 14.44
C GLU A 15 14.82 14.22 14.81
N ASP A 16 13.93 15.18 14.56
CA ASP A 16 12.51 15.10 14.91
C ASP A 16 11.66 14.43 13.82
N PHE A 17 12.22 14.13 12.64
CA PHE A 17 11.44 13.62 11.50
C PHE A 17 10.63 12.38 11.87
N PHE A 18 11.22 11.46 12.63
CA PHE A 18 10.54 10.24 13.03
C PHE A 18 9.32 10.55 13.91
N ASP A 19 9.49 11.34 14.97
CA ASP A 19 8.43 11.66 15.94
C ASP A 19 7.31 12.49 15.30
N ILE A 20 7.68 13.42 14.40
CA ILE A 20 6.72 14.23 13.64
C ILE A 20 5.87 13.33 12.74
N ILE A 21 6.49 12.46 11.95
CA ILE A 21 5.74 11.60 11.02
C ILE A 21 4.93 10.56 11.82
N TYR A 22 5.49 10.00 12.89
CA TYR A 22 4.81 9.03 13.75
C TYR A 22 3.54 9.63 14.37
N SER A 23 3.62 10.81 14.98
CA SER A 23 2.45 11.47 15.59
C SER A 23 1.36 11.82 14.57
N MET A 24 1.74 12.23 13.36
CA MET A 24 0.79 12.55 12.28
C MET A 24 0.22 11.31 11.57
N HIS A 25 0.96 10.19 11.60
CA HIS A 25 0.54 8.93 11.00
C HIS A 25 -0.28 8.08 11.97
N VAL A 26 0.08 8.03 13.24
CA VAL A 26 -0.56 7.22 14.26
C VAL A 26 -1.45 8.13 15.10
N GLU A 27 -2.73 8.20 14.74
CA GLU A 27 -3.71 9.00 15.44
C GLU A 27 -4.03 8.32 16.78
N SER A 28 -3.69 8.98 17.88
CA SER A 28 -4.07 8.54 19.23
C SER A 28 -5.59 8.62 19.34
N SER A 29 -6.23 7.46 19.45
CA SER A 29 -7.67 7.36 19.69
C SER A 29 -7.99 8.07 21.00
N SER A 30 -8.95 9.00 20.99
CA SER A 30 -9.48 9.66 22.20
C SER A 30 -10.21 8.69 23.14
N GLU A 31 -10.56 7.51 22.63
CA GLU A 31 -11.25 6.46 23.38
C GLU A 31 -10.26 5.55 24.11
N PRO A 32 -10.30 5.45 25.45
CA PRO A 32 -9.44 4.55 26.20
C PRO A 32 -9.77 3.09 25.87
N GLY A 33 -8.80 2.34 25.35
CA GLY A 33 -8.90 0.90 25.10
C GLY A 33 -8.98 0.47 23.63
N LYS A 34 -8.96 1.38 22.66
CA LYS A 34 -8.83 1.04 21.23
C LYS A 34 -7.40 1.17 20.74
N ALA A 35 -6.98 0.21 19.92
CA ALA A 35 -5.70 0.24 19.24
C ALA A 35 -5.53 1.55 18.43
N PRO A 36 -4.32 2.13 18.38
CA PRO A 36 -4.05 3.36 17.63
C PRO A 36 -4.46 3.21 16.16
N LYS A 37 -5.09 4.25 15.60
CA LYS A 37 -5.52 4.24 14.19
C LYS A 37 -4.43 4.84 13.34
N HIS A 38 -3.95 4.07 12.36
CA HIS A 38 -3.02 4.59 11.37
C HIS A 38 -3.77 5.35 10.27
N ALA A 39 -3.41 6.62 10.09
CA ALA A 39 -3.86 7.46 9.00
C ALA A 39 -3.27 6.99 7.66
N GLY A 40 -4.06 7.06 6.60
CA GLY A 40 -3.59 6.76 5.25
C GLY A 40 -2.60 7.80 4.74
N GLN A 41 -1.79 7.41 3.76
CA GLN A 41 -0.73 8.23 3.16
C GLN A 41 -1.18 9.66 2.85
N LYS A 42 -2.31 9.83 2.15
CA LYS A 42 -2.84 11.15 1.78
C LYS A 42 -3.14 12.04 3.00
N LYS A 43 -3.67 11.47 4.08
CA LYS A 43 -4.01 12.21 5.31
C LYS A 43 -2.74 12.65 6.03
N THR A 44 -1.76 11.74 6.15
CA THR A 44 -0.45 12.04 6.78
C THR A 44 0.28 13.17 6.04
N TYR A 45 0.36 13.11 4.70
CA TYR A 45 0.97 14.18 3.91
C TYR A 45 0.30 15.54 4.12
N ARG A 46 -1.04 15.56 4.14
CA ARG A 46 -1.79 16.79 4.34
C ARG A 46 -1.54 17.39 5.72
N ALA A 47 -1.59 16.58 6.78
CA ALA A 47 -1.39 17.04 8.15
C ALA A 47 0.03 17.61 8.38
N ILE A 48 1.04 16.96 7.79
CA ILE A 48 2.43 17.45 7.84
C ILE A 48 2.53 18.79 7.11
N ALA A 49 2.01 18.89 5.89
CA ALA A 49 2.09 20.11 5.08
C ALA A 49 1.28 21.29 5.65
N GLU A 50 0.27 21.02 6.49
CA GLU A 50 -0.49 22.06 7.20
C GLU A 50 0.33 22.66 8.35
N THR A 51 1.16 21.86 9.02
CA THR A 51 1.92 22.27 10.22
C THR A 51 3.35 22.74 9.90
N TYR A 52 4.00 22.08 8.93
CA TYR A 52 5.41 22.27 8.62
C TYR A 52 5.59 22.91 7.23
N ALA A 53 6.47 23.91 7.17
CA ALA A 53 6.89 24.55 5.93
C ALA A 53 7.77 23.62 5.09
N PHE A 54 8.54 22.77 5.75
CA PHE A 54 9.42 21.81 5.12
C PHE A 54 9.56 20.55 5.95
N LEU A 55 9.27 19.40 5.32
CA LEU A 55 9.63 18.07 5.78
C LEU A 55 9.80 17.20 4.51
N PRO A 56 10.99 16.60 4.27
CA PRO A 56 11.29 15.91 3.03
C PRO A 56 10.31 14.80 2.68
N ARG A 57 9.86 14.75 1.42
CA ARG A 57 8.91 13.73 0.94
C ARG A 57 9.50 12.33 1.02
N GLU A 58 10.81 12.21 0.83
CA GLU A 58 11.56 10.97 0.96
C GLU A 58 11.46 10.41 2.37
N ALA A 59 11.55 11.26 3.40
CA ALA A 59 11.42 10.85 4.79
C ALA A 59 10.01 10.31 5.08
N VAL A 60 8.96 11.04 4.65
CA VAL A 60 7.57 10.60 4.82
C VAL A 60 7.30 9.29 4.09
N THR A 61 7.71 9.18 2.83
CA THR A 61 7.46 7.97 2.03
C THR A 61 8.16 6.77 2.64
N ARG A 62 9.44 6.90 3.01
CA ARG A 62 10.21 5.81 3.63
C ARG A 62 9.57 5.38 4.94
N PHE A 63 9.16 6.33 5.79
CA PHE A 63 8.46 6.00 7.03
C PHE A 63 7.18 5.20 6.77
N LEU A 64 6.30 5.69 5.89
CA LEU A 64 5.02 5.04 5.58
C LEU A 64 5.21 3.64 5.00
N MET A 65 6.20 3.47 4.12
CA MET A 65 6.55 2.17 3.54
C MET A 65 7.15 1.21 4.58
N SER A 66 7.85 1.73 5.60
CA SER A 66 8.44 0.95 6.69
C SER A 66 7.49 0.66 7.86
N CYS A 67 6.26 1.20 7.83
CA CYS A 67 5.28 0.99 8.89
C CYS A 67 4.75 -0.45 8.86
N THR A 68 5.24 -1.28 9.77
CA THR A 68 4.93 -2.72 9.86
C THR A 68 3.44 -3.01 9.97
N GLU A 69 2.69 -2.18 10.70
CA GLU A 69 1.24 -2.32 10.91
C GLU A 69 0.41 -2.00 9.66
N CYS A 70 0.90 -1.09 8.82
CA CYS A 70 0.31 -0.80 7.52
C CYS A 70 0.73 -1.83 6.47
N GLN A 71 1.99 -2.28 6.51
CA GLN A 71 2.54 -3.27 5.59
C GLN A 71 1.83 -4.63 5.72
N LYS A 72 1.55 -5.10 6.94
CA LYS A 72 0.81 -6.35 7.18
C LYS A 72 -0.56 -6.34 6.50
N ARG A 73 -1.31 -5.24 6.61
CA ARG A 73 -2.62 -5.09 5.96
C ARG A 73 -2.53 -5.04 4.43
N MET A 74 -1.50 -4.38 3.90
CA MET A 74 -1.30 -4.28 2.45
C MET A 74 -1.04 -5.64 1.79
N HIS A 75 -0.17 -6.47 2.39
CA HIS A 75 0.12 -7.81 1.84
C HIS A 75 -1.03 -8.80 2.07
N PHE A 76 -1.81 -8.64 3.14
CA PHE A 76 -2.98 -9.48 3.38
C PHE A 76 -4.09 -9.25 2.34
N ASN A 77 -4.22 -8.03 1.82
CA ASN A 77 -5.17 -7.70 0.73
C ASN A 77 -4.62 -7.99 -0.69
N SER A 78 -3.32 -8.29 -0.83
CA SER A 78 -2.72 -8.73 -2.10
C SER A 78 -2.78 -10.25 -2.30
N ASN A 79 -3.09 -11.02 -1.24
CA ASN A 79 -3.11 -12.48 -1.28
C ASN A 79 -4.51 -13.05 -1.03
N GLY A 80 -5.47 -12.66 -1.87
CA GLY A 80 -6.75 -13.37 -2.00
C GLY A 80 -6.67 -14.73 -2.71
N LEU A 81 -5.47 -15.31 -2.85
CA LEU A 81 -5.22 -16.68 -3.29
C LEU A 81 -3.90 -17.12 -2.67
N GLU A 82 -3.96 -17.65 -1.46
CA GLU A 82 -2.95 -18.59 -0.97
C GLU A 82 -2.87 -19.75 -1.97
N PRO A 83 -1.74 -20.02 -2.66
CA PRO A 83 -1.54 -21.33 -3.23
C PRO A 83 -1.35 -22.28 -2.05
N LYS A 84 -2.42 -22.99 -1.65
CA LYS A 84 -2.25 -24.14 -0.76
C LYS A 84 -1.27 -25.10 -1.43
N GLU A 85 -0.08 -25.21 -0.87
CA GLU A 85 0.82 -26.35 -1.02
C GLU A 85 0.10 -27.59 -0.47
N SER A 86 -0.77 -28.22 -1.26
CA SER A 86 -1.22 -29.60 -1.04
C SER A 86 -1.96 -30.18 -2.26
N GLU A 87 -1.44 -29.98 -3.47
CA GLU A 87 -1.66 -30.89 -4.60
C GLU A 87 -0.63 -30.54 -5.68
N PRO A 88 0.05 -31.51 -6.33
CA PRO A 88 0.83 -31.20 -7.53
C PRO A 88 -0.10 -30.49 -8.51
N PRO A 89 0.30 -29.35 -9.12
CA PRO A 89 -0.53 -28.68 -10.09
C PRO A 89 -0.87 -29.70 -11.17
N SER A 90 -2.17 -29.98 -11.35
CA SER A 90 -2.68 -30.83 -12.42
C SER A 90 -1.92 -30.49 -13.70
N SER A 91 -1.07 -31.43 -14.09
CA SER A 91 -0.13 -31.37 -15.18
C SER A 91 -0.89 -31.34 -16.50
N LEU A 92 -1.45 -30.18 -16.85
CA LEU A 92 -2.05 -29.96 -18.15
C LEU A 92 -1.46 -28.75 -18.88
N VAL A 93 -0.17 -28.50 -18.66
CA VAL A 93 0.83 -28.03 -19.65
C VAL A 93 2.04 -27.52 -18.86
N SER A 94 2.92 -28.44 -18.50
CA SER A 94 4.33 -28.10 -18.37
C SER A 94 4.91 -28.19 -19.78
N GLY A 95 5.37 -27.08 -20.34
CA GLY A 95 6.09 -27.10 -21.61
C GLY A 95 6.04 -25.77 -22.36
N ILE A 96 7.04 -24.93 -22.09
CA ILE A 96 7.42 -23.72 -22.85
C ILE A 96 6.41 -22.56 -22.80
N ILE A 97 6.83 -21.46 -22.17
CA ILE A 97 6.20 -20.15 -22.37
C ILE A 97 6.57 -19.71 -23.79
N ASP A 98 5.63 -19.73 -24.72
CA ASP A 98 5.83 -19.17 -26.06
C ASP A 98 5.80 -17.63 -25.97
N TYR A 99 6.96 -17.02 -26.17
CA TYR A 99 7.16 -15.57 -26.12
C TYR A 99 6.43 -14.83 -27.25
N ASN A 100 5.95 -15.53 -28.28
CA ASN A 100 5.15 -14.92 -29.34
C ASN A 100 3.67 -14.78 -28.97
N MET A 101 3.26 -15.27 -27.79
CA MET A 101 1.87 -15.19 -27.37
C MET A 101 1.56 -13.82 -26.75
N PRO A 102 0.54 -13.11 -27.25
CA PRO A 102 0.20 -11.80 -26.73
C PRO A 102 -0.32 -11.91 -25.29
N LEU A 103 0.37 -11.23 -24.37
CA LEU A 103 0.08 -11.22 -22.92
C LEU A 103 -1.20 -10.47 -22.53
N THR A 104 -2.07 -10.15 -23.49
CA THR A 104 -3.30 -9.39 -23.21
C THR A 104 -4.30 -10.25 -22.44
N SER A 105 -4.95 -9.66 -21.43
CA SER A 105 -5.93 -10.35 -20.58
C SER A 105 -7.04 -11.03 -21.39
N THR A 106 -7.50 -10.40 -22.47
CA THR A 106 -8.53 -10.95 -23.37
C THR A 106 -8.05 -12.23 -24.06
N TYR A 107 -6.81 -12.22 -24.56
CA TYR A 107 -6.23 -13.37 -25.24
C TYR A 107 -6.03 -14.57 -24.31
N LEU A 108 -5.49 -14.34 -23.10
CA LEU A 108 -5.33 -15.39 -22.09
C LEU A 108 -6.69 -15.98 -21.68
N LYS A 109 -7.72 -15.16 -21.50
CA LYS A 109 -9.08 -15.63 -21.19
C LYS A 109 -9.64 -16.51 -22.31
N GLN A 110 -9.46 -16.14 -23.57
CA GLN A 110 -9.94 -16.92 -24.70
C GLN A 110 -9.20 -18.26 -24.84
N MET A 111 -7.88 -18.28 -24.62
CA MET A 111 -7.11 -19.54 -24.57
C MET A 111 -7.60 -20.46 -23.45
N LYS A 112 -7.81 -19.92 -22.25
CA LYS A 112 -8.33 -20.69 -21.12
C LYS A 112 -9.70 -21.30 -21.41
N LEU A 113 -10.60 -20.53 -22.04
CA LEU A 113 -11.93 -21.04 -22.45
C LEU A 113 -11.83 -22.15 -23.49
N ARG A 114 -10.92 -22.04 -24.47
CA ARG A 114 -10.71 -23.12 -25.46
C ARG A 114 -10.23 -24.40 -24.80
N VAL A 115 -9.26 -24.31 -23.87
CA VAL A 115 -8.75 -25.47 -23.14
C VAL A 115 -9.85 -26.14 -22.32
N MET A 116 -10.65 -25.36 -21.58
CA MET A 116 -11.75 -25.91 -20.78
C MET A 116 -12.80 -26.61 -21.64
N ASN A 117 -13.14 -26.04 -22.80
CA ASN A 117 -14.13 -26.61 -23.72
C ASN A 117 -13.62 -27.88 -24.43
N SER A 118 -12.30 -28.09 -24.51
CA SER A 118 -11.70 -29.31 -25.05
C SER A 118 -11.68 -30.48 -24.06
N GLN A 119 -11.94 -30.23 -22.76
CA GLN A 119 -11.97 -31.26 -21.72
C GLN A 119 -13.38 -31.83 -21.46
N GLU A 120 -14.42 -31.20 -22.02
CA GLU A 120 -15.82 -31.64 -21.90
C GLU A 120 -16.29 -32.56 -23.04
N GLN A 121 -15.37 -33.10 -23.85
CA GLN A 121 -15.68 -34.02 -24.96
C GLN A 121 -15.00 -35.37 -24.83
#